data_AF-C6F5Y6-F1
#
_entry.id   AF-C6F5Y6-F1
#
_cell.length_a   1.000
_cell.length_b   1.000
_cell.length_c   1.000
_cell.angle_alpha   90.00
_cell.angle_beta   90.00
_cell.angle_gamma   90.00
#
_symmetry.space_group_name_H-M   'P 1'
#
loop_
_entity.id
_entity.type
_entity.pdbx_description
1 polymer ?
#
loop_
_entity_poly.entity_id
_entity_poly.type
_entity_poly.pdbx_seq_one_letter_code
_entity_poly.pdbx_strand_id
1 'polypeptide(L)' 'VDIDWEYPNACGLTCDSSGPAAFKNLMQALRDKFGSDCLVTAALTGYTSMGGRIYAADYPCAASSINWNNVMTYDFYGAC' A
#
# COMPACT_ATOMS: atom_id res chain seq x y z
N VAL A 1 5.39 -12.76 2.41
CA VAL A 1 5.92 -11.63 1.62
C VAL A 1 5.33 -10.35 2.16
N ASP A 2 6.14 -9.32 2.28
CA ASP A 2 5.70 -7.98 2.68
C ASP A 2 5.96 -7.04 1.50
N ILE A 3 4.96 -6.23 1.13
CA ILE A 3 5.04 -5.27 0.02
C ILE A 3 5.17 -3.87 0.58
N ASP A 4 6.32 -3.25 0.30
CA ASP A 4 6.66 -1.90 0.72
C ASP A 4 6.77 -0.99 -0.52
N TRP A 5 5.61 -0.68 -1.13
CA TRP A 5 5.54 0.21 -2.28
C TRP A 5 5.22 1.63 -1.82
N GLU A 6 6.21 2.52 -1.98
CA GLU A 6 6.12 3.93 -1.62
C GLU A 6 6.10 4.86 -2.86
N TYR A 7 4.95 5.24 -3.42
CA TYR A 7 3.58 4.94 -2.99
C TYR A 7 2.70 4.66 -4.22
N PRO A 8 1.74 3.73 -4.15
CA PRO A 8 0.88 3.42 -5.29
C PRO A 8 0.01 4.63 -5.66
N ASN A 9 0.04 4.99 -6.94
CA ASN A 9 -0.67 6.11 -7.55
C ASN A 9 -0.38 7.48 -6.87
N ALA A 10 0.78 7.61 -6.23
CA ALA A 10 1.22 8.82 -5.55
C ALA A 10 2.76 8.98 -5.65
N CYS A 11 3.31 10.06 -5.10
CA CYS A 11 4.75 10.30 -5.10
C CYS A 11 5.40 9.94 -3.77
N GLY A 12 6.44 9.11 -3.85
CA GLY A 12 7.48 8.91 -2.82
C GLY A 12 8.78 9.58 -3.28
N LEU A 13 9.88 8.82 -3.39
CA LEU A 13 11.09 9.28 -4.08
C LEU A 13 10.83 9.53 -5.58
N THR A 14 10.02 8.67 -6.19
CA THR A 14 9.51 8.80 -7.56
C THR A 14 7.99 8.88 -7.54
N CYS A 15 7.42 9.51 -8.57
CA CYS A 15 5.97 9.55 -8.77
C CYS A 15 5.50 8.32 -9.53
N ASP A 16 4.46 7.68 -9.00
CA ASP A 16 3.72 6.62 -9.68
C ASP A 16 2.38 7.15 -10.21
N SER A 17 1.96 6.64 -11.36
CA SER A 17 0.67 6.92 -11.97
C SER A 17 -0.01 5.64 -12.48
N SER A 18 0.19 4.52 -11.78
CA SER A 18 -0.33 3.21 -12.18
C SER A 18 -1.87 3.10 -12.03
N GLY A 19 -2.51 4.11 -11.43
CA GLY A 19 -3.95 4.17 -11.20
C GLY A 19 -4.38 3.48 -9.90
N PRO A 20 -5.59 3.80 -9.41
CA PRO A 20 -6.03 3.42 -8.06
C PRO A 20 -6.16 1.90 -7.85
N ALA A 21 -6.40 1.14 -8.91
CA ALA A 21 -6.59 -0.31 -8.84
C ALA A 21 -5.27 -1.10 -8.86
N ALA A 22 -4.13 -0.49 -9.18
CA ALA A 22 -2.87 -1.20 -9.39
C ALA A 22 -2.41 -1.96 -8.14
N PHE A 23 -2.47 -1.31 -6.98
CA PHE A 23 -2.11 -1.92 -5.70
C PHE A 23 -3.00 -3.13 -5.38
N LYS A 24 -4.33 -2.99 -5.52
CA LYS A 24 -5.29 -4.09 -5.34
C LYS A 24 -4.94 -5.28 -6.24
N ASN A 25 -4.70 -5.04 -7.54
CA ASN A 25 -4.40 -6.11 -8.49
C ASN A 25 -3.11 -6.84 -8.13
N LEU A 26 -2.08 -6.12 -7.68
CA LEU A 26 -0.84 -6.72 -7.19
C LEU A 26 -1.10 -7.61 -5.97
N MET A 27 -1.82 -7.11 -4.96
CA MET A 27 -2.09 -7.87 -3.75
C MET A 27 -2.95 -9.11 -4.02
N GLN A 28 -3.91 -9.03 -4.94
CA GLN A 28 -4.69 -10.18 -5.42
C GLN A 28 -3.79 -11.23 -6.08
N ALA A 29 -2.93 -10.82 -7.02
CA ALA A 29 -2.01 -11.74 -7.70
C ALA A 29 -1.03 -12.42 -6.72
N LEU A 30 -0.57 -11.71 -5.69
CA LEU A 30 0.27 -12.28 -4.64
C LEU A 30 -0.51 -13.30 -3.80
N ARG A 31 -1.74 -12.99 -3.39
CA ARG A 31 -2.58 -13.94 -2.65
C ARG A 31 -2.84 -15.20 -3.48
N ASP A 32 -3.16 -15.06 -4.76
CA ASP A 32 -3.38 -16.20 -5.67
C ASP A 32 -2.12 -17.06 -5.81
N LYS A 33 -0.95 -16.43 -5.86
CA LYS A 33 0.33 -17.13 -6.00
C LYS A 33 0.76 -17.86 -4.72
N PHE A 34 0.58 -17.22 -3.57
CA PHE A 34 1.11 -17.69 -2.28
C PHE A 34 0.10 -18.50 -1.46
N GLY A 35 -1.18 -18.48 -1.83
CA GLY A 35 -2.22 -19.22 -1.15
C GLY A 35 -2.47 -18.73 0.29
N SER A 36 -3.16 -19.54 1.09
CA SER A 36 -3.48 -19.25 2.49
C SER A 36 -2.33 -19.48 3.46
N ASP A 37 -1.40 -20.36 3.09
CA ASP A 37 -0.37 -20.87 4.01
C ASP A 37 0.78 -19.88 4.21
N CYS A 38 0.88 -18.90 3.32
CA CYS A 38 1.86 -17.84 3.38
C CYS A 38 1.23 -16.53 3.86
N LEU A 39 1.98 -15.82 4.69
CA LEU A 39 1.66 -14.44 5.05
C LEU A 39 1.90 -13.52 3.86
N VAL A 40 0.91 -12.68 3.56
CA VAL A 40 0.98 -11.58 2.61
C VAL A 40 0.61 -10.30 3.36
N THR A 41 1.56 -9.39 3.49
CA THR A 41 1.43 -8.14 4.24
C THR A 41 1.85 -6.95 3.37
N ALA A 42 1.50 -5.74 3.79
CA ALA A 42 1.95 -4.52 3.12
C ALA A 42 2.23 -3.40 4.11
N ALA A 43 3.24 -2.59 3.84
CA ALA A 43 3.48 -1.33 4.51
C ALA A 43 2.69 -0.21 3.81
N LEU A 44 1.89 0.54 4.56
CA LEU A 44 1.00 1.58 4.04
C LEU A 44 1.36 2.95 4.61
N THR A 45 1.15 3.99 3.81
CA THR A 45 1.32 5.40 4.23
C THR A 45 0.54 5.73 5.51
N GLY A 46 1.18 6.44 6.45
CA GLY A 46 0.52 7.02 7.61
C GLY A 46 -0.17 8.38 7.33
N TYR A 47 -0.03 8.93 6.13
CA TYR A 47 -0.60 10.24 5.76
C TYR A 47 -2.09 10.14 5.44
N THR A 48 -2.94 10.54 6.39
CA THR A 48 -4.41 10.41 6.31
C THR A 48 -5.16 11.72 6.05
N SER A 49 -4.47 12.82 5.77
CA SER A 49 -5.12 14.08 5.37
C SER A 49 -6.00 13.88 4.14
N MET A 50 -7.14 14.58 4.07
CA MET A 50 -8.05 14.49 2.91
C MET A 50 -7.31 14.81 1.60
N GLY A 51 -7.43 13.93 0.60
CA GLY A 51 -6.66 14.03 -0.65
C GLY A 51 -5.19 13.58 -0.54
N GLY A 52 -4.76 13.08 0.62
CA GLY A 52 -3.43 12.52 0.85
C GLY A 52 -3.25 11.14 0.22
N ARG A 53 -2.05 10.58 0.39
CA ARG A 53 -1.62 9.32 -0.23
C ARG A 53 -2.55 8.14 0.07
N ILE A 54 -3.19 8.10 1.24
CA ILE A 54 -4.14 7.03 1.59
C ILE A 54 -5.38 6.98 0.67
N TYR A 55 -5.72 8.09 0.01
CA TYR A 55 -6.86 8.20 -0.90
C TYR A 55 -6.48 7.94 -2.37
N ALA A 56 -5.19 7.75 -2.67
CA ALA A 56 -4.70 7.62 -4.04
C ALA A 56 -4.89 6.20 -4.61
N ALA A 57 -4.98 5.18 -3.76
CA ALA A 57 -5.12 3.79 -4.15
C ALA A 57 -6.30 3.09 -3.45
N ASP A 58 -6.79 2.02 -4.04
CA ASP A 58 -7.92 1.22 -3.55
C ASP A 58 -7.45 0.22 -2.46
N TYR A 59 -6.97 0.76 -1.35
CA TYR A 59 -6.60 -0.04 -0.17
C TYR A 59 -7.77 -0.86 0.41
N PRO A 60 -9.03 -0.35 0.47
CA PRO A 60 -10.15 -1.13 0.96
C PRO A 60 -10.40 -2.41 0.16
N CYS A 61 -10.33 -2.37 -1.18
CA CYS A 61 -10.50 -3.58 -1.97
C CYS A 61 -9.28 -4.50 -1.95
N ALA A 62 -8.09 -4.00 -1.64
CA ALA A 62 -6.91 -4.84 -1.44
C ALA A 62 -6.96 -5.63 -0.12
N ALA A 63 -7.67 -5.13 0.89
CA ALA A 63 -7.67 -5.68 2.25
C ALA A 63 -8.04 -7.18 2.34
N SER A 64 -8.91 -7.67 1.45
CA SER A 64 -9.28 -9.10 1.42
C SER A 64 -8.14 -10.03 1.00
N SER A 65 -7.10 -9.50 0.37
CA SER A 65 -5.92 -10.26 -0.08
C SER A 65 -4.76 -10.21 0.91
N ILE A 66 -4.83 -9.35 1.92
CA ILE A 66 -3.74 -9.03 2.85
C ILE A 66 -4.08 -9.61 4.24
N ASN A 67 -3.08 -10.18 4.92
CA ASN A 67 -3.25 -10.63 6.30
C ASN A 67 -3.35 -9.45 7.28
N TRP A 68 -2.45 -8.48 7.17
CA TRP A 68 -2.52 -7.20 7.87
C TRP A 68 -1.64 -6.14 7.18
N ASN A 69 -1.90 -4.87 7.53
CA ASN A 69 -1.14 -3.73 7.05
C ASN A 69 -0.23 -3.16 8.15
N ASN A 70 1.02 -2.89 7.83
CA ASN A 70 1.97 -2.16 8.66
C ASN A 70 1.83 -0.67 8.34
N VAL A 71 1.04 0.07 9.12
CA VAL A 71 0.85 1.51 8.85
C VAL A 71 2.09 2.27 9.31
N MET A 72 2.72 3.01 8.40
CA MET A 72 3.93 3.79 8.64
C MET A 72 3.60 5.11 9.35
N THR A 73 3.27 5.02 10.63
CA THR A 73 2.91 6.14 11.51
C THR A 73 4.15 6.85 12.08
N TYR A 74 5.12 7.11 11.23
CA TYR A 74 6.38 7.78 11.52
C TYR A 74 6.77 8.67 10.31
N ASP A 75 7.89 9.40 10.41
CA ASP A 75 8.37 10.32 9.37
C ASP A 75 7.37 11.40 8.93
N PHE A 76 6.47 11.78 9.84
CA PHE A 76 5.56 12.91 9.63
C PHE A 76 6.30 14.25 9.51
N TYR A 77 7.48 14.35 10.14
CA TYR A 77 8.35 15.53 10.12
C TYR A 77 9.81 15.07 10.05
N GLY A 78 10.68 15.92 9.51
CA GLY A 78 12.11 15.65 9.34
C GLY A 78 12.98 16.87 9.63
N ALA A 79 14.27 16.78 9.27
CA ALA A 79 15.23 17.86 9.50
C ALA A 79 14.79 19.18 8.84
N CYS A 80 15.05 20.29 9.54
CA CYS A 80 14.78 21.66 9.13
C CYS A 80 15.87 22.20 8.21
#